data_AF-A0A3D0XMY6-F1
#
_entry.id   AF-A0A3D0XMY6-F1
#
_cell.length_a   1.000
_cell.length_b   1.000
_cell.length_c   1.000
_cell.angle_alpha   90.00
_cell.angle_beta   90.00
_cell.angle_gamma   90.00
#
_symmetry.space_group_name_H-M   'P 1'
#
loop_
_entity.id
_entity.type
_entity.pdbx_description
1 polymer ?
#
loop_
_entity_poly.entity_id
_entity_poly.type
_entity_poly.pdbx_seq_one_letter_code
_entity_poly.pdbx_strand_id
1 'polypeptide(L)' 'MELNSIYTEIITEHNASPTNKHHIENPTATLKGVNPSCGDEIT' A
#
# COMPACT_ATOMS: atom_id res chain seq x y z
N MET A 1 -10.51 -0.92 24.60
CA MET A 1 -10.53 -1.03 23.13
C MET A 1 -9.81 -2.31 22.78
N GLU A 2 -10.50 -3.21 22.09
CA GLU A 2 -9.87 -4.45 21.61
C GLU A 2 -8.82 -4.14 20.55
N LEU A 3 -7.66 -4.82 20.62
CA LEU A 3 -6.51 -4.56 19.75
C LEU A 3 -6.87 -4.66 18.25
N ASN A 4 -7.80 -5.54 17.90
CA ASN A 4 -8.31 -5.68 16.53
C ASN A 4 -8.99 -4.40 16.00
N SER A 5 -9.68 -3.66 16.87
CA SER A 5 -10.32 -2.39 16.51
C SER A 5 -9.26 -1.35 16.13
N ILE A 6 -8.18 -1.28 16.91
CA ILE A 6 -7.08 -0.34 16.68
C ILE A 6 -6.37 -0.67 15.35
N TYR A 7 -6.09 -1.95 15.08
CA TYR A 7 -5.48 -2.34 13.80
C TYR A 7 -6.36 -2.03 12.60
N THR A 8 -7.68 -2.27 12.71
CA THR A 8 -8.61 -2.01 11.61
C THR A 8 -8.64 -0.52 11.24
N GLU A 9 -8.66 0.35 12.24
CA GLU A 9 -8.67 1.80 12.05
C GLU A 9 -7.40 2.28 11.33
N ILE A 10 -6.23 1.87 11.82
CA ILE A 10 -4.92 2.24 11.24
C ILE A 10 -4.79 1.75 9.80
N ILE A 11 -5.17 0.50 9.53
CA ILE A 11 -5.09 -0.06 8.18
C ILE A 11 -6.02 0.70 7.23
N THR A 12 -7.22 1.06 7.69
CA THR A 12 -8.20 1.81 6.90
C THR A 12 -7.69 3.20 6.57
N GLU A 13 -7.15 3.91 7.56
CA GLU A 13 -6.54 5.24 7.38
C GLU A 13 -5.39 5.20 6.36
N HIS A 14 -4.47 4.23 6.50
CA HIS A 14 -3.33 4.09 5.60
C HIS A 14 -3.77 3.75 4.16
N ASN A 15 -4.77 2.87 4.00
CA ASN A 15 -5.31 2.53 2.69
C ASN A 15 -5.97 3.73 2.00
N ALA A 16 -6.62 4.64 2.74
CA ALA A 16 -7.21 5.85 2.18
C ALA A 16 -6.18 6.93 1.80
N SER A 17 -4.97 6.89 2.39
CA SER A 17 -3.95 7.91 2.19
C SER A 17 -3.26 7.81 0.82
N PRO A 18 -3.18 8.90 0.03
CA PRO A 18 -2.49 8.93 -1.26
C PRO A 18 -1.02 9.36 -1.20
N THR A 19 -0.49 9.75 -0.03
CA THR A 19 0.78 10.49 0.11
C THR A 19 1.96 9.93 -0.71
N ASN A 20 2.16 8.61 -0.67
CA ASN A 20 3.27 7.95 -1.37
C ASN A 20 2.81 7.10 -2.57
N LYS A 21 1.54 7.25 -3.00
CA LYS A 21 0.95 6.44 -4.08
C LYS A 21 1.08 7.17 -5.42
N HIS A 22 2.31 7.42 -5.83
CA HIS A 22 2.63 8.14 -7.06
C HIS A 22 3.97 7.70 -7.64
N HIS A 23 4.19 8.06 -8.91
CA HIS A 23 5.45 7.84 -9.58
C HIS A 23 6.54 8.80 -9.05
N ILE A 24 7.73 8.28 -8.78
CA ILE A 24 8.90 9.07 -8.39
C ILE A 24 9.73 9.39 -9.63
N GLU A 25 10.05 10.66 -9.86
CA GLU A 25 10.93 11.08 -10.95
C GLU A 25 12.38 10.64 -10.71
N ASN A 26 13.03 10.11 -11.75
CA ASN A 26 14.43 9.64 -11.73
C ASN A 26 14.75 8.66 -10.57
N PRO A 27 14.01 7.55 -10.43
CA PRO A 27 14.26 6.61 -9.34
C PRO A 27 15.59 5.88 -9.55
N THR A 28 16.28 5.56 -8.46
CA THR A 28 17.54 4.80 -8.54
C THR A 28 17.34 3.35 -8.98
N ALA A 29 16.13 2.81 -8.81
CA ALA A 29 15.69 1.50 -9.27
C ALA A 29 14.15 1.44 -9.34
N THR A 30 13.60 0.53 -10.13
CA THR A 30 12.15 0.26 -10.21
C THR A 30 11.91 -1.23 -10.38
N LEU A 31 10.87 -1.75 -9.71
CA LEU A 31 10.47 -3.16 -9.81
C LEU A 31 8.95 -3.27 -9.82
N LYS A 32 8.41 -4.03 -10.77
CA LYS A 32 7.00 -4.38 -10.80
C LYS A 32 6.74 -5.62 -9.94
N GLY A 33 5.76 -5.56 -9.06
CA GLY A 33 5.26 -6.70 -8.29
C GLY A 33 3.85 -7.09 -8.73
N VAL A 34 3.57 -8.39 -8.77
CA VAL A 34 2.24 -8.95 -9.02
C VAL A 34 1.98 -10.06 -7.99
N ASN A 35 0.81 -10.04 -7.35
CA ASN A 35 0.33 -11.12 -6.48
C ASN A 35 -0.58 -12.06 -7.30
N PRO A 36 -0.13 -13.24 -7.76
CA PRO A 36 -0.88 -14.06 -8.72
C PRO A 36 -2.16 -14.68 -8.16
N SER A 37 -2.27 -14.80 -6.83
CA SER A 37 -3.43 -15.44 -6.20
C SER A 37 -4.63 -14.50 -6.07
N CYS A 38 -4.41 -13.19 -6.04
CA CYS A 38 -5.46 -12.19 -5.84
C CYS A 38 -5.50 -11.11 -6.94
N GLY A 39 -4.47 -11.02 -7.79
CA GLY A 39 -4.41 -10.10 -8.92
C GLY A 39 -3.90 -8.70 -8.58
N ASP A 40 -3.36 -8.48 -7.37
CA ASP A 40 -2.84 -7.17 -6.97
C ASP A 40 -1.57 -6.83 -7.76
N GLU A 41 -1.44 -5.56 -8.18
CA GLU A 41 -0.25 -5.03 -8.85
C GLU A 41 0.33 -3.85 -8.06
N ILE A 42 1.67 -3.76 -7.98
CA ILE A 42 2.40 -2.65 -7.36
C ILE A 42 3.60 -2.27 -8.23
N THR A 43 3.93 -0.97 -8.30
CA THR A 43 5.03 -0.41 -9.10
C THR A 43 5.63 0.81 -8.40
#